data_AF-A0A7S0NZ28-F1
#
_entry.id   AF-A0A7S0NZ28-F1
#
_cell.length_a   1.000
_cell.length_b   1.000
_cell.length_c   1.000
_cell.angle_alpha   90.00
_cell.angle_beta   90.00
_cell.angle_gamma   90.00
#
_symmetry.space_group_name_H-M   'P 1'
#
loop_
_entity.id
_entity.type
_entity.pdbx_description
1 polymer ?
#
loop_
_entity_poly.entity_id
_entity_poly.type
_entity_poly.pdbx_seq_one_letter_code
_entity_poly.pdbx_strand_id
1 'polypeptide(L)'
;RVCPSLSLVALFGCRSHQPGRWSLTNCPNQNTLRSPRMHAPLRRLRFQPDYFISAQFAGVCVAKQLGLYRQRRIDLELLPTCPPGQEPALVVAAHDVEDGALTVGCCEQNVLVPQMRSGLPVTAIAAMFGRSPLALAALPGQAPWADGSPAATRIGAHSDTVSLLARLFPVAEVTSVQREDKLRALLSGEVQAVQVYDVMETLQLEAQLGEPPPTLALEDVAGARLGYAQTLFAHSKDVAAAEQRQLLHDFCAATFAGWAHAMRAPIEAARAVERAMAGREVTDHWVDSLEFHTRSVLRCCEYVRRTRCAGELGVISPSRWDEATDWLGGAAGRQTLDSELWRADPLLADGDSLAFELNAQTARAAAAVTASRGGKAPCLGVVTVGTRAIGHTCTDAEARRLLEGAPPESWFGKQAAGRALGVRTELIDLPEQTTTEQLLSELRAVCRRVDGVQLSWPLPAHIDALRVYSSIPRPLDVDGARYVGDGELSGGLASSGAAASPREVLLAPPPATPTPTAPWEQAAPPPVTPASVLRLLRAHGVQLGGARVLVIGRSRLV
;
A
#
# COMPACT_ATOMS: atom_id res chain seq x y z
N ARG A 1 43.90 -14.63 13.05
CA ARG A 1 43.90 -14.60 11.57
C ARG A 1 42.66 -13.82 11.14
N VAL A 2 42.86 -12.87 10.24
CA VAL A 2 42.05 -11.69 9.93
C VAL A 2 40.57 -12.02 9.58
N CYS A 3 39.62 -11.31 10.23
CA CYS A 3 38.22 -11.24 9.83
C CYS A 3 38.09 -10.54 8.47
N PRO A 4 37.42 -11.13 7.47
CA PRO A 4 37.03 -10.38 6.30
C PRO A 4 35.82 -9.51 6.63
N SER A 5 35.98 -8.22 6.37
CA SER A 5 34.98 -7.16 6.40
C SER A 5 33.70 -7.54 5.64
N LEU A 6 32.59 -7.66 6.37
CA LEU A 6 31.24 -7.61 5.80
C LEU A 6 30.93 -6.16 5.41
N SER A 7 31.15 -5.82 4.14
CA SER A 7 30.63 -4.60 3.54
C SER A 7 29.14 -4.84 3.26
N LEU A 8 28.26 -4.34 4.13
CA LEU A 8 26.83 -4.34 3.88
C LEU A 8 26.52 -3.25 2.85
N VAL A 9 26.24 -3.65 1.61
CA VAL A 9 25.71 -2.75 0.58
C VAL A 9 24.20 -2.94 0.54
N ALA A 10 23.45 -1.96 1.04
CA ALA A 10 22.01 -1.91 0.84
C ALA A 10 21.73 -1.43 -0.60
N LEU A 11 21.52 -2.38 -1.52
CA LEU A 11 21.16 -2.09 -2.91
C LEU A 11 19.64 -1.97 -3.04
N PHE A 12 19.16 -0.75 -3.25
CA PHE A 12 17.79 -0.53 -3.77
C PHE A 12 17.77 -0.76 -5.28
N GLY A 13 17.69 -2.02 -5.67
CA GLY A 13 17.81 -2.47 -7.06
C GLY A 13 16.81 -1.81 -8.01
N CYS A 14 17.31 -1.28 -9.13
CA CYS A 14 16.52 -1.07 -10.34
C CYS A 14 17.21 -1.82 -11.48
N ARG A 15 16.47 -2.66 -12.20
CA ARG A 15 16.84 -3.07 -13.55
C ARG A 15 16.60 -1.89 -14.49
N SER A 16 17.64 -1.12 -14.77
CA SER A 16 17.61 -0.13 -15.85
C SER A 16 18.10 -0.75 -17.15
N HIS A 17 17.20 -0.88 -18.13
CA HIS A 17 17.56 -1.01 -19.53
C HIS A 17 18.16 0.32 -20.02
N GLN A 18 19.37 0.27 -20.56
CA GLN A 18 19.82 1.27 -21.54
C GLN A 18 19.90 0.62 -22.93
N PRO A 19 19.51 1.34 -23.99
CA PRO A 19 19.49 0.82 -25.35
C PRO A 19 20.89 0.87 -25.96
N GLY A 20 21.62 -0.24 -25.88
CA GLY A 20 22.82 -0.46 -26.67
C GLY A 20 22.44 -0.88 -28.09
N ARG A 21 22.84 -0.08 -29.09
CA ARG A 21 22.81 -0.45 -30.51
C ARG A 21 23.55 -1.77 -30.71
N TRP A 22 22.85 -2.79 -31.20
CA TRP A 22 23.47 -3.97 -31.80
C TRP A 22 23.21 -3.94 -33.31
N SER A 23 24.29 -3.84 -34.09
CA SER A 23 24.25 -3.94 -35.54
C SER A 23 23.86 -5.35 -35.95
N LEU A 24 22.82 -5.44 -36.79
CA LEU A 24 22.50 -6.64 -37.55
C LEU A 24 23.66 -6.96 -38.50
N THR A 25 24.42 -8.02 -38.24
CA THR A 25 25.17 -8.71 -39.29
C THR A 25 25.40 -10.17 -38.91
N ASN A 26 25.06 -11.05 -39.87
CA ASN A 26 25.33 -12.48 -39.98
C ASN A 26 24.50 -13.47 -39.13
N CYS A 27 23.29 -13.75 -39.61
CA CYS A 27 22.66 -15.06 -39.47
C CYS A 27 23.16 -16.01 -40.58
N PRO A 28 23.79 -17.17 -40.28
CA PRO A 28 23.85 -18.29 -41.20
C PRO A 28 22.65 -19.23 -40.97
N ASN A 29 21.88 -19.42 -42.04
CA ASN A 29 20.96 -20.51 -42.37
C ASN A 29 20.19 -21.25 -41.27
N GLN A 30 18.88 -21.04 -41.32
CA GLN A 30 17.86 -22.00 -40.90
C GLN A 30 17.95 -23.27 -41.77
N ASN A 31 18.39 -24.38 -41.20
CA ASN A 31 17.73 -25.67 -41.37
C ASN A 31 18.41 -26.73 -40.49
N THR A 32 17.59 -27.62 -39.95
CA THR A 32 17.92 -28.80 -39.12
C THR A 32 18.19 -28.53 -37.64
N LEU A 33 17.11 -28.62 -36.84
CA LEU A 33 17.01 -29.38 -35.59
C LEU A 33 15.59 -29.19 -35.03
N ARG A 34 14.61 -29.89 -35.60
CA ARG A 34 13.31 -30.09 -34.93
C ARG A 34 13.47 -31.26 -33.96
N SER A 35 13.63 -30.94 -32.69
CA SER A 35 13.39 -31.86 -31.57
C SER A 35 12.02 -31.56 -30.97
N PRO A 36 11.14 -32.56 -30.75
CA PRO A 36 9.81 -32.32 -30.20
C PRO A 36 9.92 -31.98 -28.71
N ARG A 37 9.69 -30.72 -28.32
CA ARG A 37 9.42 -30.39 -26.92
C ARG A 37 8.02 -30.89 -26.60
N MET A 38 7.91 -32.13 -26.11
CA MET A 38 6.70 -32.55 -25.41
C MET A 38 6.59 -31.70 -24.15
N HIS A 39 5.77 -30.65 -24.19
CA HIS A 39 5.52 -29.81 -23.03
C HIS A 39 4.68 -30.63 -22.03
N ALA A 40 5.22 -30.92 -20.84
CA ALA A 40 4.52 -31.61 -19.74
C ALA A 40 3.11 -31.02 -19.51
N PRO A 41 2.05 -31.79 -19.27
CA PRO A 41 0.67 -31.30 -19.24
C PRO A 41 0.43 -30.12 -18.28
N LEU A 42 -0.61 -29.31 -18.55
CA LEU A 42 -1.02 -28.26 -17.61
C LEU A 42 -1.57 -28.91 -16.32
N ARG A 43 -1.20 -28.34 -15.18
CA ARG A 43 -1.73 -28.74 -13.85
C ARG A 43 -3.07 -28.05 -13.65
N ARG A 44 -4.10 -28.80 -13.27
CA ARG A 44 -5.45 -28.27 -13.08
C ARG A 44 -5.58 -27.60 -11.71
N LEU A 45 -6.10 -26.39 -11.69
CA LEU A 45 -6.38 -25.66 -10.46
C LEU A 45 -7.75 -25.01 -10.54
N ARG A 46 -8.55 -25.14 -9.48
CA ARG A 46 -9.84 -24.49 -9.31
C ARG A 46 -9.74 -23.35 -8.33
N PHE A 47 -10.40 -22.25 -8.65
CA PHE A 47 -10.56 -21.12 -7.74
C PHE A 47 -12.03 -21.00 -7.34
N GLN A 48 -12.30 -21.16 -6.04
CA GLN A 48 -13.60 -20.97 -5.40
C GLN A 48 -13.70 -19.53 -4.89
N PRO A 49 -14.42 -18.63 -5.57
CA PRO A 49 -14.62 -17.28 -5.09
C PRO A 49 -15.66 -17.26 -3.94
N ASP A 50 -15.55 -16.26 -3.05
CA ASP A 50 -16.56 -15.93 -2.03
C ASP A 50 -17.69 -15.02 -2.55
N TYR A 51 -17.62 -14.68 -3.83
CA TYR A 51 -18.61 -13.84 -4.47
C TYR A 51 -18.68 -14.06 -5.98
N PHE A 52 -19.66 -13.45 -6.64
CA PHE A 52 -19.70 -13.40 -8.10
C PHE A 52 -18.42 -12.76 -8.64
N ILE A 53 -17.93 -13.27 -9.78
CA ILE A 53 -16.78 -12.67 -10.46
C ILE A 53 -17.09 -11.18 -10.69
N SER A 54 -16.24 -10.33 -10.14
CA SER A 54 -16.37 -8.87 -10.12
C SER A 54 -14.98 -8.24 -10.03
N ALA A 55 -14.90 -6.92 -9.87
CA ALA A 55 -13.64 -6.20 -9.72
C ALA A 55 -12.79 -6.67 -8.53
N GLN A 56 -13.39 -7.28 -7.49
CA GLN A 56 -12.63 -7.84 -6.36
C GLN A 56 -11.71 -9.00 -6.76
N PHE A 57 -11.95 -9.61 -7.92
CA PHE A 57 -11.15 -10.68 -8.50
C PHE A 57 -10.31 -10.21 -9.70
N ALA A 58 -10.14 -8.89 -9.90
CA ALA A 58 -9.48 -8.34 -11.08
C ALA A 58 -8.07 -8.91 -11.30
N GLY A 59 -7.28 -9.12 -10.25
CA GLY A 59 -5.96 -9.76 -10.37
C GLY A 59 -6.03 -11.16 -10.98
N VAL A 60 -7.00 -11.98 -10.56
CA VAL A 60 -7.22 -13.32 -11.11
C VAL A 60 -7.68 -13.25 -12.58
N CYS A 61 -8.64 -12.38 -12.89
CA CYS A 61 -9.17 -12.19 -14.25
C CYS A 61 -8.07 -11.73 -15.22
N VAL A 62 -7.28 -10.73 -14.82
CA VAL A 62 -6.15 -10.22 -15.61
C VAL A 62 -5.09 -11.29 -15.82
N ALA A 63 -4.70 -12.02 -14.76
CA ALA A 63 -3.71 -13.09 -14.87
C ALA A 63 -4.17 -14.21 -15.82
N LYS A 64 -5.46 -14.55 -15.81
CA LYS A 64 -6.05 -15.53 -16.73
C LYS A 64 -6.05 -15.02 -18.17
N GLN A 65 -6.46 -13.77 -18.40
CA GLN A 65 -6.50 -13.17 -19.74
C GLN A 65 -5.11 -13.04 -20.36
N LEU A 66 -4.12 -12.58 -19.59
CA LEU A 66 -2.73 -12.43 -20.05
C LEU A 66 -1.99 -13.78 -20.14
N GLY A 67 -2.65 -14.88 -19.79
CA GLY A 67 -2.07 -16.22 -19.83
C GLY A 67 -0.98 -16.47 -18.78
N LEU A 68 -0.91 -15.68 -17.71
CA LEU A 68 0.12 -15.78 -16.66
C LEU A 68 0.07 -17.13 -15.92
N TYR A 69 -1.14 -17.67 -15.72
CA TYR A 69 -1.33 -19.04 -15.21
C TYR A 69 -0.79 -20.09 -16.18
N ARG A 70 -1.11 -19.98 -17.48
CA ARG A 70 -0.63 -20.92 -18.51
C ARG A 70 0.89 -20.89 -18.68
N GLN A 71 1.50 -19.70 -18.58
CA GLN A 71 2.96 -19.53 -18.57
C GLN A 71 3.59 -20.31 -17.40
N ARG A 72 2.88 -20.40 -16.27
CA ARG A 72 3.25 -21.22 -15.10
C ARG A 72 2.66 -22.62 -15.13
N ARG A 73 2.24 -23.13 -16.30
CA ARG A 73 1.69 -24.49 -16.45
C ARG A 73 0.44 -24.75 -15.60
N ILE A 74 -0.39 -23.75 -15.37
CA ILE A 74 -1.67 -23.87 -14.65
C ILE A 74 -2.83 -23.72 -15.64
N ASP A 75 -3.73 -24.69 -15.64
CA ASP A 75 -5.06 -24.54 -16.22
C ASP A 75 -6.05 -24.15 -15.12
N LEU A 76 -6.35 -22.85 -15.06
CA LEU A 76 -7.20 -22.29 -14.02
C LEU A 76 -8.68 -22.36 -14.39
N GLU A 77 -9.47 -23.05 -13.58
CA GLU A 77 -10.93 -23.05 -13.60
C GLU A 77 -11.47 -22.06 -12.56
N LEU A 78 -12.43 -21.20 -12.96
CA LEU A 78 -13.12 -20.28 -12.04
C LEU A 78 -14.50 -20.86 -11.72
N LEU A 79 -14.67 -21.37 -10.51
CA LEU A 79 -15.90 -21.99 -10.03
C LEU A 79 -17.03 -20.95 -9.87
N PRO A 80 -18.30 -21.38 -9.83
CA PRO A 80 -19.40 -20.48 -9.44
C PRO A 80 -19.26 -20.05 -7.97
N THR A 81 -19.90 -18.93 -7.62
CA THR A 81 -20.00 -18.51 -6.21
C THR A 81 -20.82 -19.53 -5.42
N CYS A 82 -20.59 -19.58 -4.11
CA CYS A 82 -21.43 -20.30 -3.17
C CYS A 82 -22.05 -19.32 -2.15
N PRO A 83 -22.98 -19.78 -1.29
CA PRO A 83 -23.42 -18.98 -0.14
C PRO A 83 -22.22 -18.58 0.74
N PRO A 84 -22.17 -17.35 1.25
CA PRO A 84 -21.06 -16.87 2.07
C PRO A 84 -20.77 -17.78 3.27
N GLY A 85 -19.50 -18.11 3.46
CA GLY A 85 -19.01 -18.95 4.54
C GLY A 85 -19.02 -20.46 4.26
N GLN A 86 -19.52 -20.89 3.11
CA GLN A 86 -19.44 -22.29 2.68
C GLN A 86 -18.17 -22.62 1.89
N GLU A 87 -17.39 -21.61 1.50
CA GLU A 87 -16.17 -21.76 0.68
C GLU A 87 -15.18 -22.74 1.33
N PRO A 88 -14.87 -22.65 2.64
CA PRO A 88 -13.93 -23.57 3.26
C PRO A 88 -14.38 -25.02 3.23
N ALA A 89 -15.68 -25.28 3.42
CA ALA A 89 -16.22 -26.64 3.36
C ALA A 89 -16.16 -27.20 1.94
N LEU A 90 -16.43 -26.38 0.92
CA LEU A 90 -16.33 -26.79 -0.49
C LEU A 90 -14.88 -27.09 -0.90
N VAL A 91 -13.91 -26.30 -0.43
CA VAL A 91 -12.47 -26.57 -0.68
C VAL A 91 -12.05 -27.89 -0.03
N VAL A 92 -12.51 -28.18 1.18
CA VAL A 92 -12.26 -29.45 1.85
C VAL A 92 -12.89 -30.62 1.07
N ALA A 93 -14.16 -30.50 0.68
CA ALA A 93 -14.84 -31.54 -0.09
C ALA A 93 -14.18 -31.79 -1.46
N ALA A 94 -13.68 -30.73 -2.11
CA ALA A 94 -12.98 -30.83 -3.39
C ALA A 94 -11.62 -31.53 -3.28
N HIS A 95 -10.96 -31.50 -2.11
CA HIS A 95 -9.69 -32.21 -1.89
C HIS A 95 -9.85 -33.73 -1.97
N ASP A 96 -11.01 -34.26 -1.54
CA ASP A 96 -11.29 -35.70 -1.55
C ASP A 96 -11.72 -36.22 -2.95
N VAL A 97 -11.85 -35.33 -3.95
CA VAL A 97 -12.15 -35.72 -5.32
C VAL A 97 -10.87 -36.17 -6.03
N GLU A 98 -10.79 -37.45 -6.39
CA GLU A 98 -9.65 -38.06 -7.09
C GLU A 98 -9.59 -37.70 -8.58
N ASP A 99 -9.54 -36.41 -8.90
CA ASP A 99 -9.38 -35.93 -10.26
C ASP A 99 -8.03 -35.20 -10.48
N GLY A 100 -7.24 -35.02 -9.42
CA GLY A 100 -5.93 -34.38 -9.47
C GLY A 100 -5.99 -32.87 -9.73
N ALA A 101 -7.14 -32.22 -9.59
CA ALA A 101 -7.23 -30.76 -9.55
C ALA A 101 -7.09 -30.24 -8.12
N LEU A 102 -6.19 -29.28 -7.92
CA LEU A 102 -6.08 -28.57 -6.64
C LEU A 102 -7.14 -27.47 -6.56
N THR A 103 -7.73 -27.24 -5.39
CA THR A 103 -8.71 -26.16 -5.19
C THR A 103 -8.20 -25.12 -4.21
N VAL A 104 -8.26 -23.85 -4.60
CA VAL A 104 -7.96 -22.68 -3.77
C VAL A 104 -9.26 -21.93 -3.53
N GLY A 105 -9.56 -21.61 -2.28
CA GLY A 105 -10.66 -20.73 -1.92
C GLY A 105 -10.19 -19.32 -1.57
N CYS A 106 -11.12 -18.37 -1.56
CA CYS A 106 -10.92 -17.11 -0.88
C CYS A 106 -12.10 -16.80 0.05
N CYS A 107 -11.87 -16.08 1.15
CA CYS A 107 -12.91 -15.44 1.94
C CYS A 107 -12.30 -14.40 2.89
N GLU A 108 -13.13 -13.69 3.64
CA GLU A 108 -12.69 -12.80 4.73
C GLU A 108 -12.02 -13.58 5.88
N GLN A 109 -11.01 -13.00 6.55
CA GLN A 109 -10.40 -13.64 7.72
C GLN A 109 -11.43 -13.83 8.85
N ASN A 110 -12.37 -12.89 9.03
CA ASN A 110 -13.47 -13.01 10.00
C ASN A 110 -14.48 -14.12 9.65
N VAL A 111 -14.45 -14.66 8.43
CA VAL A 111 -15.22 -15.83 8.01
C VAL A 111 -14.37 -17.10 8.14
N LEU A 112 -13.09 -17.04 7.76
CA LEU A 112 -12.18 -18.19 7.75
C LEU A 112 -11.80 -18.68 9.14
N VAL A 113 -11.46 -17.78 10.07
CA VAL A 113 -11.00 -18.13 11.43
C VAL A 113 -12.04 -18.96 12.20
N PRO A 114 -13.35 -18.59 12.22
CA PRO A 114 -14.38 -19.43 12.80
C PRO A 114 -14.44 -20.87 12.24
N GLN A 115 -14.20 -21.05 10.94
CA GLN A 115 -14.19 -22.37 10.29
C GLN A 115 -12.94 -23.19 10.68
N MET A 116 -11.77 -22.55 10.77
CA MET A 116 -10.56 -23.19 11.30
C MET A 116 -10.77 -23.60 12.77
N ARG A 117 -11.39 -22.73 13.57
CA ARG A 117 -11.70 -23.01 14.98
C ARG A 117 -12.69 -24.18 15.14
N SER A 118 -13.66 -24.35 14.23
CA SER A 118 -14.57 -25.50 14.25
C SER A 118 -13.89 -26.81 13.82
N GLY A 119 -12.71 -26.73 13.20
CA GLY A 119 -11.86 -27.87 12.88
C GLY A 119 -11.74 -28.19 11.39
N LEU A 120 -12.23 -27.32 10.51
CA LEU A 120 -12.00 -27.51 9.07
C LEU A 120 -10.50 -27.44 8.77
N PRO A 121 -9.94 -28.42 8.04
CA PRO A 121 -8.51 -28.53 7.80
C PRO A 121 -8.06 -27.61 6.65
N VAL A 122 -8.26 -26.31 6.79
CA VAL A 122 -7.80 -25.29 5.83
C VAL A 122 -6.70 -24.42 6.43
N THR A 123 -5.80 -23.92 5.58
CA THR A 123 -4.70 -23.02 5.97
C THR A 123 -4.66 -21.83 5.03
N ALA A 124 -4.58 -20.61 5.57
CA ALA A 124 -4.37 -19.40 4.78
C ALA A 124 -2.94 -19.35 4.25
N ILE A 125 -2.76 -18.83 3.03
CA ILE A 125 -1.47 -18.82 2.34
C ILE A 125 -1.06 -17.45 1.81
N ALA A 126 -2.03 -16.57 1.52
CA ALA A 126 -1.83 -15.22 1.02
C ALA A 126 -3.15 -14.44 1.16
N ALA A 127 -3.15 -13.13 0.96
CA ALA A 127 -4.38 -12.34 0.95
C ALA A 127 -4.41 -11.39 -0.24
N MET A 128 -5.54 -11.27 -0.95
CA MET A 128 -5.63 -10.26 -2.01
C MET A 128 -5.81 -8.86 -1.42
N PHE A 129 -6.54 -8.72 -0.31
CA PHE A 129 -6.76 -7.43 0.34
C PHE A 129 -6.10 -7.37 1.70
N GLY A 130 -5.30 -6.32 1.88
CA GLY A 130 -4.50 -6.09 3.07
C GLY A 130 -5.30 -5.48 4.21
N ARG A 131 -6.62 -5.39 4.10
CA ARG A 131 -7.58 -5.05 5.16
C ARG A 131 -9.00 -5.37 4.70
N SER A 132 -9.94 -5.46 5.63
CA SER A 132 -11.38 -5.61 5.33
C SER A 132 -11.97 -4.36 4.65
N PRO A 133 -12.63 -4.49 3.47
CA PRO A 133 -13.43 -3.42 2.87
C PRO A 133 -14.81 -3.22 3.51
N LEU A 134 -15.13 -3.97 4.58
CA LEU A 134 -16.38 -3.77 5.31
C LEU A 134 -16.38 -2.39 5.97
N ALA A 135 -17.44 -1.63 5.71
CA ALA A 135 -17.65 -0.30 6.27
C ALA A 135 -19.13 -0.09 6.61
N LEU A 136 -19.42 0.98 7.35
CA LEU A 136 -20.74 1.58 7.39
C LEU A 136 -20.80 2.75 6.39
N ALA A 137 -21.92 2.91 5.71
CA ALA A 137 -22.26 4.10 4.93
C ALA A 137 -23.54 4.74 5.48
N ALA A 138 -23.60 6.07 5.42
CA ALA A 138 -24.77 6.87 5.77
C ALA A 138 -25.07 7.90 4.68
N LEU A 139 -26.19 8.62 4.79
CA LEU A 139 -26.48 9.75 3.91
C LEU A 139 -25.59 10.96 4.27
N PRO A 140 -25.21 11.80 3.27
CA PRO A 140 -24.44 13.03 3.51
C PRO A 140 -25.10 13.92 4.59
N GLY A 141 -24.29 14.37 5.54
CA GLY A 141 -24.75 15.18 6.69
C GLY A 141 -25.52 14.40 7.77
N GLN A 142 -25.70 13.09 7.62
CA GLN A 142 -26.48 12.25 8.56
C GLN A 142 -25.65 11.11 9.17
N ALA A 143 -24.32 11.16 9.05
CA ALA A 143 -23.44 10.13 9.57
C ALA A 143 -23.50 10.08 11.12
N PRO A 144 -23.97 8.97 11.73
CA PRO A 144 -24.19 8.89 13.18
C PRO A 144 -22.91 8.82 14.01
N TRP A 145 -21.74 8.69 13.35
CA TRP A 145 -20.41 8.68 13.96
C TRP A 145 -19.67 10.02 13.79
N ALA A 146 -20.28 11.06 13.21
CA ALA A 146 -19.62 12.34 12.96
C ALA A 146 -19.10 13.02 14.24
N ASP A 147 -19.77 12.85 15.37
CA ASP A 147 -19.43 13.49 16.65
C ASP A 147 -18.57 12.60 17.59
N GLY A 148 -18.01 11.51 17.06
CA GLY A 148 -17.05 10.67 17.81
C GLY A 148 -17.66 9.64 18.76
N SER A 149 -18.98 9.42 18.74
CA SER A 149 -19.61 8.25 19.36
C SER A 149 -20.80 7.79 18.53
N PRO A 150 -20.90 6.49 18.19
CA PRO A 150 -22.06 5.99 17.46
C PRO A 150 -23.31 6.18 18.33
N ALA A 151 -24.21 7.05 17.88
CA ALA A 151 -25.53 7.20 18.50
C ALA A 151 -26.30 5.86 18.48
N ALA A 152 -27.41 5.78 19.21
CA ALA A 152 -28.40 4.71 19.02
C ALA A 152 -28.90 4.75 17.57
N THR A 153 -28.29 3.93 16.72
CA THR A 153 -28.38 3.97 15.26
C THR A 153 -29.07 2.70 14.80
N ARG A 154 -30.05 2.80 13.89
CA ARG A 154 -30.53 1.62 13.17
C ARG A 154 -29.59 1.34 12.01
N ILE A 155 -28.99 0.15 12.02
CA ILE A 155 -28.00 -0.29 11.04
C ILE A 155 -28.57 -1.48 10.27
N GLY A 156 -28.76 -1.32 8.96
CA GLY A 156 -29.11 -2.44 8.08
C GLY A 156 -27.84 -3.20 7.66
N ALA A 157 -27.84 -4.53 7.78
CA ALA A 157 -26.67 -5.34 7.45
C ALA A 157 -27.04 -6.70 6.86
N HIS A 158 -26.10 -7.33 6.14
CA HIS A 158 -26.26 -8.73 5.76
C HIS A 158 -26.23 -9.64 6.99
N SER A 159 -26.96 -10.75 6.95
CA SER A 159 -27.13 -11.67 8.09
C SER A 159 -25.82 -12.18 8.68
N ASP A 160 -24.81 -12.39 7.86
CA ASP A 160 -23.45 -12.83 8.23
C ASP A 160 -22.63 -11.77 8.97
N THR A 161 -22.99 -10.49 8.85
CA THR A 161 -22.30 -9.37 9.51
C THR A 161 -23.04 -8.79 10.71
N VAL A 162 -24.29 -9.21 10.97
CA VAL A 162 -25.10 -8.71 12.10
C VAL A 162 -24.39 -8.89 13.44
N SER A 163 -23.88 -10.09 13.73
CA SER A 163 -23.21 -10.37 15.00
C SER A 163 -21.92 -9.55 15.18
N LEU A 164 -21.17 -9.36 14.09
CA LEU A 164 -19.97 -8.53 14.09
C LEU A 164 -20.30 -7.06 14.40
N LEU A 165 -21.32 -6.51 13.73
CA LEU A 165 -21.74 -5.12 13.94
C LEU A 165 -22.34 -4.90 15.32
N ALA A 166 -23.12 -5.84 15.85
CA ALA A 166 -23.63 -5.76 17.22
C ALA A 166 -22.50 -5.73 18.26
N ARG A 167 -21.38 -6.43 18.00
CA ARG A 167 -20.17 -6.35 18.84
C ARG A 167 -19.46 -5.00 18.73
N LEU A 168 -19.35 -4.45 17.52
CA LEU A 168 -18.65 -3.18 17.28
C LEU A 168 -19.48 -1.95 17.72
N PHE A 169 -20.81 -2.07 17.66
CA PHE A 169 -21.76 -1.01 17.95
C PHE A 169 -22.82 -1.51 18.94
N PRO A 170 -22.46 -1.75 20.21
CA PRO A 170 -23.35 -2.40 21.18
C PRO A 170 -24.60 -1.59 21.54
N VAL A 171 -24.62 -0.29 21.22
CA VAL A 171 -25.77 0.60 21.42
C VAL A 171 -26.64 0.78 20.17
N ALA A 172 -26.25 0.20 19.04
CA ALA A 172 -26.99 0.27 17.79
C ALA A 172 -28.02 -0.86 17.68
N GLU A 173 -29.12 -0.59 16.99
CA GLU A 173 -30.09 -1.61 16.57
C GLU A 173 -29.65 -2.15 15.20
N VAL A 174 -29.06 -3.34 15.17
CA VAL A 174 -28.60 -3.96 13.93
C VAL A 174 -29.66 -4.92 13.41
N THR A 175 -30.20 -4.64 12.23
CA THR A 175 -31.22 -5.46 11.56
C THR A 175 -30.65 -6.15 10.34
N SER A 176 -31.03 -7.41 10.16
CA SER A 176 -30.70 -8.15 8.94
C SER A 176 -31.56 -7.64 7.79
N VAL A 177 -30.94 -7.22 6.69
CA VAL A 177 -31.60 -6.76 5.47
C VAL A 177 -31.09 -7.60 4.30
N GLN A 178 -31.98 -7.93 3.36
CA GLN A 178 -31.57 -8.61 2.12
C GLN A 178 -30.62 -7.72 1.32
N ARG A 179 -29.70 -8.33 0.59
CA ARG A 179 -28.60 -7.62 -0.07
C ARG A 179 -29.10 -6.59 -1.07
N GLU A 180 -30.07 -6.96 -1.88
CA GLU A 180 -30.73 -6.11 -2.89
C GLU A 180 -31.55 -4.95 -2.30
N ASP A 181 -31.94 -5.04 -1.03
CA ASP A 181 -32.81 -4.08 -0.37
C ASP A 181 -32.05 -3.10 0.52
N LYS A 182 -30.79 -3.40 0.84
CA LYS A 182 -29.98 -2.66 1.82
C LYS A 182 -29.80 -1.19 1.45
N LEU A 183 -29.39 -0.88 0.23
CA LEU A 183 -29.24 0.52 -0.20
C LEU A 183 -30.60 1.24 -0.24
N ARG A 184 -31.68 0.54 -0.58
CA ARG A 184 -33.04 1.10 -0.58
C ARG A 184 -33.48 1.46 0.84
N ALA A 185 -33.20 0.61 1.83
CA ALA A 185 -33.50 0.87 3.24
C ALA A 185 -32.76 2.09 3.79
N LEU A 186 -31.51 2.35 3.35
CA LEU A 186 -30.81 3.58 3.68
C LEU A 186 -31.50 4.80 3.02
N LEU A 187 -31.78 4.72 1.72
CA LEU A 187 -32.33 5.83 0.94
C LEU A 187 -33.76 6.19 1.35
N SER A 188 -34.54 5.24 1.85
CA SER A 188 -35.89 5.47 2.39
C SER A 188 -35.88 6.03 3.81
N GLY A 189 -34.73 6.02 4.50
CA GLY A 189 -34.60 6.43 5.91
C GLY A 189 -35.10 5.38 6.92
N GLU A 190 -35.37 4.14 6.48
CA GLU A 190 -35.72 3.02 7.37
C GLU A 190 -34.60 2.77 8.39
N VAL A 191 -33.35 2.82 7.90
CA VAL A 191 -32.12 2.75 8.69
C VAL A 191 -31.28 4.01 8.51
N GLN A 192 -30.48 4.37 9.51
CA GLN A 192 -29.59 5.55 9.45
C GLN A 192 -28.24 5.23 8.81
N ALA A 193 -27.83 3.96 8.87
CA ALA A 193 -26.61 3.49 8.26
C ALA A 193 -26.80 2.07 7.73
N VAL A 194 -25.97 1.69 6.78
CA VAL A 194 -25.91 0.32 6.27
C VAL A 194 -24.48 -0.18 6.21
N GLN A 195 -24.32 -1.48 6.47
CA GLN A 195 -23.08 -2.17 6.15
C GLN A 195 -22.87 -2.14 4.64
N VAL A 196 -21.70 -1.75 4.18
CA VAL A 196 -21.32 -1.76 2.77
C VAL A 196 -19.99 -2.47 2.59
N TYR A 197 -19.75 -2.98 1.40
CA TYR A 197 -18.46 -3.41 0.91
C TYR A 197 -17.87 -2.32 0.01
N ASP A 198 -16.83 -1.64 0.48
CA ASP A 198 -16.38 -0.35 -0.07
C ASP A 198 -15.98 -0.37 -1.55
N VAL A 199 -15.51 -1.53 -2.02
CA VAL A 199 -15.11 -1.69 -3.42
C VAL A 199 -16.31 -1.72 -4.39
N MET A 200 -17.54 -1.85 -3.92
CA MET A 200 -18.73 -1.96 -4.77
C MET A 200 -19.89 -1.08 -4.29
N GLU A 201 -20.43 -1.34 -3.10
CA GLU A 201 -21.69 -0.76 -2.65
C GLU A 201 -21.56 0.73 -2.35
N THR A 202 -20.40 1.19 -1.86
CA THR A 202 -20.09 2.62 -1.69
C THR A 202 -20.11 3.36 -3.02
N LEU A 203 -19.53 2.78 -4.07
CA LEU A 203 -19.48 3.39 -5.40
C LEU A 203 -20.87 3.43 -6.05
N GLN A 204 -21.69 2.42 -5.79
CA GLN A 204 -23.06 2.38 -6.26
C GLN A 204 -23.91 3.45 -5.56
N LEU A 205 -23.76 3.58 -4.24
CA LEU A 205 -24.43 4.62 -3.47
C LEU A 205 -23.99 6.03 -3.92
N GLU A 206 -22.70 6.24 -4.14
CA GLU A 206 -22.18 7.49 -4.69
C GLU A 206 -22.80 7.84 -6.05
N ALA A 207 -22.94 6.87 -6.94
CA ALA A 207 -23.58 7.08 -8.24
C ALA A 207 -25.07 7.48 -8.12
N GLN A 208 -25.77 7.00 -7.09
CA GLN A 208 -27.17 7.34 -6.83
C GLN A 208 -27.33 8.70 -6.14
N LEU A 209 -26.38 9.08 -5.27
CA LEU A 209 -26.40 10.35 -4.54
C LEU A 209 -25.83 11.52 -5.36
N GLY A 210 -24.93 11.25 -6.31
CA GLY A 210 -24.18 12.28 -7.03
C GLY A 210 -22.97 12.84 -6.26
N GLU A 211 -22.73 12.36 -5.04
CA GLU A 211 -21.56 12.68 -4.21
C GLU A 211 -21.14 11.48 -3.34
N PRO A 212 -19.86 11.37 -2.91
CA PRO A 212 -19.40 10.26 -2.09
C PRO A 212 -20.13 10.20 -0.73
N PRO A 213 -20.69 9.05 -0.33
CA PRO A 213 -21.33 8.93 0.98
C PRO A 213 -20.27 8.98 2.10
N PRO A 214 -20.60 9.53 3.28
CA PRO A 214 -19.76 9.35 4.46
C PRO A 214 -19.66 7.86 4.80
N THR A 215 -18.42 7.39 4.99
CA THR A 215 -18.12 6.00 5.33
C THR A 215 -17.29 5.90 6.59
N LEU A 216 -17.49 4.82 7.35
CA LEU A 216 -16.66 4.42 8.49
C LEU A 216 -16.22 2.97 8.25
N ALA A 217 -14.94 2.76 7.91
CA ALA A 217 -14.42 1.40 7.81
C ALA A 217 -14.53 0.71 9.17
N LEU A 218 -14.98 -0.55 9.19
CA LEU A 218 -15.21 -1.26 10.45
C LEU A 218 -13.92 -1.46 11.25
N GLU A 219 -12.79 -1.58 10.57
CA GLU A 219 -11.47 -1.63 11.21
C GLU A 219 -11.00 -0.30 11.81
N ASP A 220 -11.60 0.83 11.42
CA ASP A 220 -11.29 2.14 12.02
C ASP A 220 -12.07 2.35 13.33
N VAL A 221 -13.01 1.45 13.67
CA VAL A 221 -13.67 1.41 14.98
C VAL A 221 -12.65 1.00 16.05
N ALA A 222 -12.62 1.74 17.15
CA ALA A 222 -11.65 1.54 18.22
C ALA A 222 -11.62 0.08 18.71
N GLY A 223 -10.44 -0.54 18.64
CA GLY A 223 -10.21 -1.91 19.09
C GLY A 223 -10.64 -3.00 18.10
N ALA A 224 -11.21 -2.67 16.95
CA ALA A 224 -11.53 -3.66 15.91
C ALA A 224 -10.26 -4.24 15.26
N ARG A 225 -10.29 -5.54 14.95
CA ARG A 225 -9.22 -6.25 14.22
C ARG A 225 -9.81 -7.29 13.28
N LEU A 226 -10.31 -6.84 12.11
CA LEU A 226 -10.87 -7.75 11.11
C LEU A 226 -9.81 -8.53 10.33
N GLY A 227 -8.58 -7.99 10.26
CA GLY A 227 -7.46 -8.69 9.64
C GLY A 227 -7.47 -8.55 8.12
N TYR A 228 -7.31 -9.64 7.40
CA TYR A 228 -7.20 -9.65 5.93
C TYR A 228 -8.53 -10.02 5.26
N ALA A 229 -8.71 -9.51 4.04
CA ALA A 229 -9.86 -9.82 3.21
C ALA A 229 -9.43 -10.53 1.93
N GLN A 230 -10.36 -11.26 1.31
CA GLN A 230 -10.04 -12.08 0.13
C GLN A 230 -8.80 -12.97 0.40
N THR A 231 -8.76 -13.55 1.60
CA THR A 231 -7.69 -14.41 2.07
C THR A 231 -7.71 -15.68 1.26
N LEU A 232 -6.63 -15.95 0.55
CA LEU A 232 -6.43 -17.18 -0.21
C LEU A 232 -6.07 -18.30 0.77
N PHE A 233 -6.77 -19.42 0.65
CA PHE A 233 -6.55 -20.60 1.48
C PHE A 233 -6.71 -21.88 0.66
N ALA A 234 -6.13 -22.97 1.15
CA ALA A 234 -6.25 -24.29 0.57
C ALA A 234 -6.38 -25.35 1.69
N HIS A 235 -6.65 -26.60 1.30
CA HIS A 235 -6.64 -27.70 2.24
C HIS A 235 -5.23 -27.88 2.84
N SER A 236 -5.15 -28.11 4.16
CA SER A 236 -3.88 -28.11 4.91
C SER A 236 -2.90 -29.16 4.40
N LYS A 237 -3.40 -30.30 3.90
CA LYS A 237 -2.56 -31.34 3.28
C LYS A 237 -1.92 -30.87 1.96
N ASP A 238 -2.64 -30.08 1.17
CA ASP A 238 -2.12 -29.54 -0.09
C ASP A 238 -1.06 -28.46 0.17
N VAL A 239 -1.23 -27.67 1.23
CA VAL A 239 -0.23 -26.69 1.67
C VAL A 239 1.06 -27.38 2.14
N ALA A 240 0.94 -28.55 2.78
CA ALA A 240 2.07 -29.34 3.28
C ALA A 240 2.76 -30.19 2.20
N ALA A 241 2.06 -30.59 1.14
CA ALA A 241 2.59 -31.45 0.09
C ALA A 241 3.44 -30.67 -0.90
N ALA A 242 4.69 -31.09 -1.15
CA ALA A 242 5.68 -30.30 -1.90
C ALA A 242 5.23 -29.90 -3.32
N GLU A 243 4.58 -30.80 -4.06
CA GLU A 243 4.13 -30.51 -5.43
C GLU A 243 2.95 -29.52 -5.45
N GLN A 244 1.93 -29.78 -4.62
CA GLN A 244 0.76 -28.92 -4.45
C GLN A 244 1.17 -27.55 -3.91
N ARG A 245 2.09 -27.50 -2.95
CA ARG A 245 2.69 -26.28 -2.41
C ARG A 245 3.35 -25.44 -3.50
N GLN A 246 4.12 -26.05 -4.41
CA GLN A 246 4.71 -25.33 -5.53
C GLN A 246 3.62 -24.80 -6.49
N LEU A 247 2.57 -25.58 -6.73
CA LEU A 247 1.43 -25.15 -7.55
C LEU A 247 0.69 -23.96 -6.91
N LEU A 248 0.50 -23.97 -5.59
CA LEU A 248 -0.07 -22.85 -4.83
C LEU A 248 0.81 -21.60 -4.91
N HIS A 249 2.12 -21.73 -4.75
CA HIS A 249 3.06 -20.62 -4.94
C HIS A 249 2.98 -20.04 -6.36
N ASP A 250 2.95 -20.90 -7.39
CA ASP A 250 2.83 -20.48 -8.79
C ASP A 250 1.50 -19.77 -9.07
N PHE A 251 0.41 -20.22 -8.43
CA PHE A 251 -0.88 -19.55 -8.46
C PHE A 251 -0.80 -18.16 -7.85
N CYS A 252 -0.28 -18.01 -6.63
CA CYS A 252 -0.08 -16.71 -5.99
C CYS A 252 0.76 -15.78 -6.87
N ALA A 253 1.88 -16.26 -7.42
CA ALA A 253 2.74 -15.48 -8.30
C ALA A 253 2.04 -14.96 -9.56
N ALA A 254 1.15 -15.75 -10.17
CA ALA A 254 0.35 -15.30 -11.31
C ALA A 254 -0.74 -14.30 -10.86
N THR A 255 -1.47 -14.59 -9.78
CA THR A 255 -2.52 -13.73 -9.21
C THR A 255 -1.99 -12.34 -8.90
N PHE A 256 -0.87 -12.25 -8.17
CA PHE A 256 -0.29 -10.97 -7.75
C PHE A 256 0.42 -10.23 -8.89
N ALA A 257 0.94 -10.94 -9.90
CA ALA A 257 1.36 -10.31 -11.14
C ALA A 257 0.17 -9.70 -11.92
N GLY A 258 -0.99 -10.36 -11.87
CA GLY A 258 -2.26 -9.83 -12.40
C GLY A 258 -2.72 -8.57 -11.65
N TRP A 259 -2.65 -8.56 -10.32
CA TRP A 259 -2.92 -7.35 -9.53
C TRP A 259 -1.94 -6.21 -9.81
N ALA A 260 -0.64 -6.52 -9.94
CA ALA A 260 0.35 -5.52 -10.32
C ALA A 260 0.05 -4.91 -11.69
N HIS A 261 -0.47 -5.69 -12.64
CA HIS A 261 -0.96 -5.17 -13.92
C HIS A 261 -2.23 -4.32 -13.75
N ALA A 262 -3.19 -4.78 -12.96
CA ALA A 262 -4.42 -4.03 -12.70
C ALA A 262 -4.16 -2.63 -12.11
N MET A 263 -3.15 -2.49 -11.24
CA MET A 263 -2.73 -1.19 -10.70
C MET A 263 -2.18 -0.24 -11.77
N ARG A 264 -1.51 -0.77 -12.81
CA ARG A 264 -0.91 0.03 -13.88
C ARG A 264 -1.89 0.32 -15.03
N ALA A 265 -2.83 -0.60 -15.27
CA ALA A 265 -3.78 -0.56 -16.38
C ALA A 265 -5.20 -0.89 -15.90
N PRO A 266 -5.83 -0.02 -15.08
CA PRO A 266 -7.12 -0.30 -14.44
C PRO A 266 -8.26 -0.49 -15.44
N ILE A 267 -8.25 0.23 -16.57
CA ILE A 267 -9.26 0.08 -17.63
C ILE A 267 -9.14 -1.30 -18.31
N GLU A 268 -7.92 -1.77 -18.56
CA GLU A 268 -7.71 -3.11 -19.14
C GLU A 268 -8.15 -4.20 -18.17
N ALA A 269 -7.90 -3.99 -16.87
CA ALA A 269 -8.33 -4.89 -15.82
C ALA A 269 -9.85 -4.94 -15.68
N ALA A 270 -10.54 -3.81 -15.75
CA ALA A 270 -12.00 -3.76 -15.79
C ALA A 270 -12.55 -4.55 -16.99
N ARG A 271 -11.97 -4.39 -18.19
CA ARG A 271 -12.36 -5.20 -19.36
C ARG A 271 -12.08 -6.70 -19.17
N ALA A 272 -11.04 -7.06 -18.43
CA ALA A 272 -10.76 -8.46 -18.11
C ALA A 272 -11.81 -9.06 -17.18
N VAL A 273 -12.30 -8.27 -16.23
CA VAL A 273 -13.42 -8.62 -15.35
C VAL A 273 -14.71 -8.80 -16.16
N GLU A 274 -15.09 -7.83 -17.01
CA GLU A 274 -16.28 -7.93 -17.88
C GLU A 274 -16.26 -9.21 -18.74
N ARG A 275 -15.10 -9.54 -19.34
CA ARG A 275 -14.94 -10.79 -20.10
C ARG A 275 -15.09 -12.05 -19.25
N ALA A 276 -14.63 -12.02 -18.00
CA ALA A 276 -14.74 -13.16 -17.09
C ALA A 276 -16.16 -13.33 -16.53
N MET A 277 -16.93 -12.24 -16.47
CA MET A 277 -18.35 -12.20 -16.11
C MET A 277 -19.26 -12.70 -17.25
N ALA A 278 -18.87 -12.49 -18.50
CA ALA A 278 -19.69 -12.84 -19.66
C ALA A 278 -20.17 -14.30 -19.63
N GLY A 279 -21.50 -14.48 -19.67
CA GLY A 279 -22.15 -15.80 -19.64
C GLY A 279 -22.32 -16.41 -18.25
N ARG A 280 -22.05 -15.67 -17.16
CA ARG A 280 -22.35 -16.09 -15.78
C ARG A 280 -23.63 -15.41 -15.30
N GLU A 281 -24.44 -16.14 -14.53
CA GLU A 281 -25.58 -15.54 -13.84
C GLU A 281 -25.08 -14.61 -12.73
N VAL A 282 -25.50 -13.34 -12.78
CA VAL A 282 -25.29 -12.34 -11.74
C VAL A 282 -26.67 -11.86 -11.33
N THR A 283 -27.07 -12.18 -10.10
CA THR A 283 -28.39 -11.84 -9.58
C THR A 283 -28.43 -10.51 -8.84
N ASP A 284 -27.26 -9.87 -8.66
CA ASP A 284 -27.14 -8.64 -7.89
C ASP A 284 -27.02 -7.42 -8.83
N HIS A 285 -27.72 -6.34 -8.50
CA HIS A 285 -27.99 -5.22 -9.40
C HIS A 285 -26.98 -4.10 -9.21
N TRP A 286 -25.85 -4.16 -9.92
CA TRP A 286 -24.88 -3.06 -10.00
C TRP A 286 -25.06 -2.24 -11.26
N VAL A 287 -24.44 -1.06 -11.27
CA VAL A 287 -24.18 -0.31 -12.50
C VAL A 287 -23.18 -1.10 -13.35
N ASP A 288 -23.67 -1.78 -14.38
CA ASP A 288 -22.83 -2.55 -15.30
C ASP A 288 -22.27 -1.62 -16.40
N SER A 289 -21.23 -0.86 -16.04
CA SER A 289 -20.51 -0.01 -16.98
C SER A 289 -19.00 -0.14 -16.79
N LEU A 290 -18.25 -0.01 -17.89
CA LEU A 290 -16.78 -0.02 -17.86
C LEU A 290 -16.22 1.04 -16.90
N GLU A 291 -16.89 2.18 -16.79
CA GLU A 291 -16.52 3.24 -15.85
C GLU A 291 -16.66 2.76 -14.40
N PHE A 292 -17.80 2.18 -14.03
CA PHE A 292 -18.02 1.63 -12.70
C PHE A 292 -17.02 0.53 -12.37
N HIS A 293 -16.81 -0.42 -13.28
CA HIS A 293 -15.83 -1.50 -13.11
C HIS A 293 -14.41 -0.94 -12.95
N THR A 294 -14.03 0.10 -13.72
CA THR A 294 -12.72 0.75 -13.60
C THR A 294 -12.55 1.41 -12.22
N ARG A 295 -13.58 2.13 -11.74
CA ARG A 295 -13.56 2.75 -10.41
C ARG A 295 -13.48 1.71 -9.30
N SER A 296 -14.20 0.60 -9.44
CA SER A 296 -14.18 -0.51 -8.50
C SER A 296 -12.82 -1.22 -8.47
N VAL A 297 -12.19 -1.45 -9.64
CA VAL A 297 -10.81 -1.98 -9.74
C VAL A 297 -9.81 -1.05 -9.06
N LEU A 298 -9.90 0.26 -9.30
CA LEU A 298 -9.05 1.25 -8.64
C LEU A 298 -9.22 1.20 -7.11
N ARG A 299 -10.46 1.09 -6.64
CA ARG A 299 -10.75 0.94 -5.20
C ARG A 299 -10.17 -0.35 -4.64
N CYS A 300 -10.33 -1.48 -5.34
CA CYS A 300 -9.70 -2.76 -4.97
C CYS A 300 -8.17 -2.63 -4.87
N CYS A 301 -7.53 -1.92 -5.80
CA CYS A 301 -6.09 -1.71 -5.78
C CYS A 301 -5.60 -1.00 -4.51
N GLU A 302 -6.41 -0.12 -3.90
CA GLU A 302 -6.09 0.48 -2.58
C GLU A 302 -5.97 -0.59 -1.49
N TYR A 303 -6.90 -1.56 -1.46
CA TYR A 303 -6.86 -2.67 -0.51
C TYR A 303 -5.72 -3.64 -0.81
N VAL A 304 -5.44 -3.93 -2.08
CA VAL A 304 -4.32 -4.79 -2.48
C VAL A 304 -2.98 -4.17 -2.11
N ARG A 305 -2.79 -2.85 -2.28
CA ARG A 305 -1.52 -2.20 -1.89
C ARG A 305 -1.19 -2.34 -0.41
N ARG A 306 -2.19 -2.54 0.45
CA ARG A 306 -1.97 -2.79 1.89
C ARG A 306 -1.44 -4.20 2.21
N THR A 307 -1.39 -5.10 1.23
CA THR A 307 -0.71 -6.42 1.35
C THR A 307 0.77 -6.34 1.03
N ARG A 308 1.25 -5.17 0.58
CA ARG A 308 2.62 -5.04 0.11
C ARG A 308 3.59 -5.16 1.29
N CYS A 309 4.56 -6.06 1.15
CA CYS A 309 5.66 -6.23 2.09
C CYS A 309 6.96 -6.33 1.29
N ALA A 310 7.87 -5.38 1.51
CA ALA A 310 9.14 -5.29 0.79
C ALA A 310 9.01 -5.44 -0.75
N GLY A 311 8.00 -4.79 -1.33
CA GLY A 311 7.72 -4.81 -2.77
C GLY A 311 6.88 -5.99 -3.28
N GLU A 312 6.70 -7.05 -2.51
CA GLU A 312 5.86 -8.19 -2.88
C GLU A 312 4.40 -7.95 -2.48
N LEU A 313 3.45 -8.20 -3.38
CA LEU A 313 2.02 -8.11 -3.08
C LEU A 313 1.51 -9.43 -2.51
N GLY A 314 0.46 -9.38 -1.70
CA GLY A 314 -0.25 -10.55 -1.22
C GLY A 314 0.27 -11.15 0.07
N VAL A 315 1.30 -10.55 0.65
CA VAL A 315 1.96 -11.07 1.84
C VAL A 315 1.10 -10.83 3.07
N ILE A 316 0.96 -11.86 3.90
CA ILE A 316 0.31 -11.78 5.20
C ILE A 316 1.40 -11.60 6.27
N SER A 317 1.35 -10.50 7.02
CA SER A 317 2.14 -10.34 8.25
C SER A 317 1.65 -11.31 9.33
N PRO A 318 2.50 -12.21 9.85
CA PRO A 318 2.11 -13.18 10.89
C PRO A 318 1.58 -12.52 12.15
N SER A 319 2.26 -11.47 12.66
CA SER A 319 1.86 -10.79 13.88
C SER A 319 0.47 -10.15 13.77
N ARG A 320 0.16 -9.56 12.61
CA ARG A 320 -1.15 -8.95 12.36
C ARG A 320 -2.23 -10.01 12.15
N TRP A 321 -1.88 -11.10 11.47
CA TRP A 321 -2.77 -12.25 11.31
C TRP A 321 -3.17 -12.83 12.66
N ASP A 322 -2.21 -13.00 13.57
CA ASP A 322 -2.43 -13.53 14.92
C ASP A 322 -3.28 -12.56 15.76
N GLU A 323 -2.97 -11.25 15.76
CA GLU A 323 -3.75 -10.24 16.48
C GLU A 323 -5.23 -10.24 16.05
N ALA A 324 -5.48 -10.32 14.73
CA ALA A 324 -6.84 -10.44 14.22
C ALA A 324 -7.48 -11.78 14.58
N THR A 325 -6.73 -12.88 14.49
CA THR A 325 -7.21 -14.23 14.84
C THR A 325 -7.66 -14.29 16.30
N ASP A 326 -6.85 -13.74 17.22
CA ASP A 326 -7.17 -13.67 18.65
C ASP A 326 -8.41 -12.82 18.90
N TRP A 327 -8.49 -11.64 18.26
CA TRP A 327 -9.66 -10.77 18.38
C TRP A 327 -10.95 -11.42 17.85
N LEU A 328 -10.85 -12.26 16.82
CA LEU A 328 -11.94 -13.05 16.22
C LEU A 328 -12.30 -14.30 17.05
N GLY A 329 -11.72 -14.45 18.25
CA GLY A 329 -11.99 -15.53 19.20
C GLY A 329 -11.05 -16.72 19.06
N GLY A 330 -9.86 -16.52 18.48
CA GLY A 330 -8.78 -17.48 18.37
C GLY A 330 -9.05 -18.66 17.43
N ALA A 331 -8.02 -19.50 17.27
CA ALA A 331 -8.03 -20.67 16.39
C ALA A 331 -8.00 -22.03 17.12
N ALA A 332 -8.17 -22.03 18.45
CA ALA A 332 -8.06 -23.21 19.30
C ALA A 332 -6.72 -23.97 19.11
N GLY A 333 -5.61 -23.23 19.01
CA GLY A 333 -4.26 -23.78 18.89
C GLY A 333 -3.92 -24.39 17.52
N ARG A 334 -4.78 -24.23 16.51
CA ARG A 334 -4.53 -24.71 15.15
C ARG A 334 -3.64 -23.75 14.37
N GLN A 335 -2.86 -24.29 13.44
CA GLN A 335 -2.18 -23.50 12.43
C GLN A 335 -3.22 -22.90 11.49
N THR A 336 -3.25 -21.57 11.40
CA THR A 336 -4.22 -20.83 10.57
C THR A 336 -3.57 -20.17 9.36
N LEU A 337 -2.25 -20.01 9.39
CA LEU A 337 -1.45 -19.37 8.34
C LEU A 337 -0.19 -20.19 8.04
N ASP A 338 0.12 -20.31 6.76
CA ASP A 338 1.45 -20.65 6.28
C ASP A 338 2.15 -19.39 5.78
N SER A 339 3.04 -18.84 6.62
CA SER A 339 3.77 -17.61 6.32
C SER A 339 4.99 -17.82 5.42
N GLU A 340 5.29 -19.07 5.04
CA GLU A 340 6.49 -19.43 4.28
C GLU A 340 6.18 -19.70 2.81
N LEU A 341 4.93 -20.04 2.47
CA LEU A 341 4.50 -20.34 1.11
C LEU A 341 4.56 -19.10 0.24
N TRP A 342 4.01 -17.98 0.72
CA TRP A 342 4.01 -16.71 0.02
C TRP A 342 4.52 -15.60 0.94
N ARG A 343 5.80 -15.27 0.80
CA ARG A 343 6.48 -14.27 1.63
C ARG A 343 7.32 -13.33 0.80
N ALA A 344 7.57 -12.16 1.36
CA ALA A 344 8.59 -11.26 0.85
C ALA A 344 10.00 -11.88 0.96
N ASP A 345 10.93 -11.39 0.14
CA ASP A 345 12.33 -11.77 0.23
C ASP A 345 12.88 -11.38 1.62
N PRO A 346 13.37 -12.34 2.43
CA PRO A 346 13.86 -12.07 3.78
C PRO A 346 15.11 -11.17 3.81
N LEU A 347 15.77 -10.95 2.68
CA LEU A 347 16.90 -10.02 2.55
C LEU A 347 16.46 -8.57 2.32
N LEU A 348 15.17 -8.33 2.05
CA LEU A 348 14.63 -7.00 1.84
C LEU A 348 13.96 -6.48 3.11
N ALA A 349 14.34 -5.26 3.49
CA ALA A 349 13.69 -4.53 4.57
C ALA A 349 12.32 -4.02 4.13
N ASP A 350 11.27 -4.35 4.88
CA ASP A 350 9.92 -3.86 4.60
C ASP A 350 9.75 -2.40 5.03
N GLY A 351 9.79 -1.49 4.06
CA GLY A 351 9.49 -0.08 4.24
C GLY A 351 8.02 0.28 4.07
N ASP A 352 7.24 -0.60 3.42
CA ASP A 352 5.83 -0.34 3.13
C ASP A 352 5.01 -0.41 4.43
N SER A 353 5.16 -1.49 5.21
CA SER A 353 4.48 -1.62 6.51
C SER A 353 4.84 -0.50 7.48
N LEU A 354 6.12 -0.11 7.52
CA LEU A 354 6.59 0.99 8.36
C LEU A 354 5.99 2.33 7.94
N ALA A 355 5.88 2.60 6.63
CA ALA A 355 5.24 3.81 6.12
C ALA A 355 3.75 3.87 6.48
N PHE A 356 3.03 2.75 6.42
CA PHE A 356 1.63 2.68 6.85
C PHE A 356 1.48 3.02 8.35
N GLU A 357 2.34 2.47 9.20
CA GLU A 357 2.33 2.77 10.64
C GLU A 357 2.62 4.26 10.90
N LEU A 358 3.63 4.82 10.25
CA LEU A 358 4.00 6.23 10.38
C LEU A 358 2.89 7.17 9.88
N ASN A 359 2.20 6.82 8.81
CA ASN A 359 1.05 7.57 8.32
C ASN A 359 -0.10 7.55 9.33
N ALA A 360 -0.39 6.39 9.93
CA ALA A 360 -1.41 6.29 10.98
C ALA A 360 -1.04 7.10 12.24
N GLN A 361 0.24 7.10 12.64
CA GLN A 361 0.74 7.95 13.72
C GLN A 361 0.60 9.44 13.38
N THR A 362 0.95 9.82 12.15
CA THR A 362 0.84 11.19 11.65
C THR A 362 -0.61 11.67 11.67
N ALA A 363 -1.57 10.85 11.21
CA ALA A 363 -2.98 11.19 11.24
C ALA A 363 -3.50 11.42 12.68
N ARG A 364 -3.11 10.57 13.64
CA ARG A 364 -3.45 10.76 15.06
C ARG A 364 -2.85 12.04 15.62
N ALA A 365 -1.59 12.33 15.31
CA ALA A 365 -0.93 13.55 15.75
C ALA A 365 -1.60 14.80 15.15
N ALA A 366 -1.95 14.76 13.87
CA ALA A 366 -2.65 15.85 13.19
C ALA A 366 -4.05 16.09 13.79
N ALA A 367 -4.79 15.03 14.10
CA ALA A 367 -6.08 15.13 14.78
C ALA A 367 -5.95 15.77 16.17
N ALA A 368 -4.95 15.36 16.96
CA ALA A 368 -4.69 15.94 18.28
C ALA A 368 -4.32 17.43 18.19
N VAL A 369 -3.47 17.81 17.22
CA VAL A 369 -3.12 19.22 16.96
C VAL A 369 -4.37 20.01 16.56
N THR A 370 -5.19 19.46 15.66
CA THR A 370 -6.44 20.08 15.20
C THR A 370 -7.39 20.35 16.37
N ALA A 371 -7.59 19.35 17.24
CA ALA A 371 -8.42 19.49 18.44
C ALA A 371 -7.87 20.57 19.39
N SER A 372 -6.55 20.58 19.63
CA SER A 372 -5.90 21.59 20.48
C SER A 372 -5.98 23.03 19.95
N ARG A 373 -6.24 23.19 18.65
CA ARG A 373 -6.29 24.49 17.94
C ARG A 373 -7.71 24.88 17.52
N GLY A 374 -8.74 24.36 18.20
CA GLY A 374 -10.13 24.72 17.93
C GLY A 374 -10.58 24.37 16.51
N GLY A 375 -10.13 23.23 15.98
CA GLY A 375 -10.49 22.75 14.64
C GLY A 375 -9.52 23.17 13.53
N LYS A 376 -8.45 23.92 13.84
CA LYS A 376 -7.46 24.32 12.83
C LYS A 376 -6.40 23.25 12.61
N ALA A 377 -6.44 22.59 11.46
CA ALA A 377 -5.47 21.59 11.04
C ALA A 377 -4.03 22.14 10.95
N PRO A 378 -3.00 21.33 11.25
CA PRO A 378 -1.61 21.69 10.98
C PRO A 378 -1.39 21.92 9.49
N CYS A 379 -0.47 22.82 9.14
CA CYS A 379 -0.22 23.20 7.77
C CYS A 379 1.23 22.98 7.30
N LEU A 380 1.38 22.29 6.17
CA LEU A 380 2.63 22.16 5.42
C LEU A 380 2.63 23.09 4.20
N GLY A 381 3.62 23.97 4.10
CA GLY A 381 3.91 24.73 2.88
C GLY A 381 4.92 23.99 2.00
N VAL A 382 4.54 23.64 0.78
CA VAL A 382 5.41 23.01 -0.22
C VAL A 382 5.76 24.05 -1.26
N VAL A 383 7.01 24.49 -1.27
CA VAL A 383 7.52 25.48 -2.23
C VAL A 383 8.26 24.75 -3.33
N THR A 384 7.89 24.98 -4.58
CA THR A 384 8.51 24.38 -5.75
C THR A 384 8.88 25.48 -6.74
N VAL A 385 10.07 25.38 -7.35
CA VAL A 385 10.52 26.36 -8.35
C VAL A 385 10.77 25.67 -9.67
N GLY A 386 10.03 26.08 -10.70
CA GLY A 386 10.15 25.55 -12.04
C GLY A 386 9.70 24.10 -12.17
N THR A 387 10.23 23.41 -13.18
CA THR A 387 9.80 22.04 -13.57
C THR A 387 10.86 20.98 -13.32
N ARG A 388 11.98 21.36 -12.70
CA ARG A 388 13.07 20.42 -12.40
C ARG A 388 12.84 19.62 -11.13
N ALA A 389 12.06 20.16 -10.20
CA ALA A 389 11.82 19.55 -8.91
C ALA A 389 11.06 18.22 -9.05
N ILE A 390 11.49 17.19 -8.32
CA ILE A 390 10.79 15.90 -8.35
C ILE A 390 9.47 16.05 -7.59
N GLY A 391 8.35 16.06 -8.31
CA GLY A 391 7.03 16.29 -7.75
C GLY A 391 5.98 16.49 -8.84
N HIS A 392 4.92 17.22 -8.53
CA HIS A 392 3.80 17.45 -9.46
C HIS A 392 4.11 18.44 -10.59
N THR A 393 5.15 19.27 -10.45
CA THR A 393 5.52 20.26 -11.49
C THR A 393 6.49 19.75 -12.54
N CYS A 394 7.08 18.55 -12.37
CA CYS A 394 8.04 18.06 -13.35
C CYS A 394 7.40 17.58 -14.64
N THR A 395 8.13 17.72 -15.76
CA THR A 395 7.64 17.34 -17.09
C THR A 395 7.23 15.87 -17.17
N ASP A 396 7.87 15.02 -16.36
CA ASP A 396 7.64 13.58 -16.36
C ASP A 396 6.76 13.13 -15.17
N ALA A 397 6.08 14.07 -14.48
CA ALA A 397 5.32 13.77 -13.27
C ALA A 397 4.29 12.66 -13.49
N GLU A 398 3.54 12.73 -14.59
CA GLU A 398 2.54 11.72 -14.92
C GLU A 398 3.18 10.37 -15.26
N ALA A 399 4.26 10.36 -16.03
CA ALA A 399 5.00 9.14 -16.33
C ALA A 399 5.54 8.47 -15.05
N ARG A 400 6.07 9.26 -14.10
CA ARG A 400 6.54 8.75 -12.81
C ARG A 400 5.41 8.23 -11.93
N ARG A 401 4.29 8.95 -11.86
CA ARG A 401 3.07 8.51 -11.15
C ARG A 401 2.59 7.17 -11.67
N LEU A 402 2.54 7.00 -13.00
CA LEU A 402 2.15 5.76 -13.66
C LEU A 402 3.16 4.63 -13.43
N LEU A 403 4.46 4.91 -13.51
CA LEU A 403 5.52 3.92 -13.26
C LEU A 403 5.46 3.36 -11.83
N GLU A 404 5.15 4.20 -10.86
CA GLU A 404 5.06 3.79 -9.46
C GLU A 404 3.70 3.20 -9.08
N GLY A 405 2.71 3.26 -9.99
CA GLY A 405 1.34 2.83 -9.72
C GLY A 405 0.71 3.58 -8.53
N ALA A 406 1.19 4.80 -8.30
CA ALA A 406 0.87 5.57 -7.11
C ALA A 406 -0.51 6.22 -7.29
N PRO A 407 -1.46 6.02 -6.37
CA PRO A 407 -2.75 6.70 -6.45
C PRO A 407 -2.57 8.21 -6.36
N PRO A 408 -3.57 9.00 -6.78
CA PRO A 408 -3.55 10.45 -6.60
C PRO A 408 -3.26 10.88 -5.16
N GLU A 409 -3.65 10.06 -4.17
CA GLU A 409 -3.48 10.31 -2.74
C GLU A 409 -2.14 9.86 -2.15
N SER A 410 -1.15 9.55 -3.01
CA SER A 410 0.20 9.14 -2.62
C SER A 410 1.15 10.32 -2.39
N TRP A 411 2.41 10.02 -2.07
CA TRP A 411 3.48 11.00 -1.88
C TRP A 411 3.71 11.92 -3.10
N PHE A 412 3.33 11.50 -4.32
CA PHE A 412 3.35 12.36 -5.51
C PHE A 412 2.34 13.51 -5.43
N GLY A 413 1.18 13.26 -4.83
CA GLY A 413 0.13 14.25 -4.61
C GLY A 413 0.19 14.80 -3.20
N LYS A 414 1.11 15.72 -2.90
CA LYS A 414 1.31 16.27 -1.54
C LYS A 414 0.02 16.80 -0.92
N GLN A 415 -0.87 17.42 -1.70
CA GLN A 415 -2.18 17.86 -1.22
C GLN A 415 -3.11 16.72 -0.82
N ALA A 416 -3.20 15.69 -1.65
CA ALA A 416 -4.08 14.56 -1.39
C ALA A 416 -3.55 13.70 -0.22
N ALA A 417 -2.23 13.47 -0.15
CA ALA A 417 -1.58 12.84 0.99
C ALA A 417 -1.79 13.65 2.28
N GLY A 418 -1.60 14.97 2.24
CA GLY A 418 -1.87 15.85 3.37
C GLY A 418 -3.32 15.75 3.83
N ARG A 419 -4.28 15.85 2.91
CA ARG A 419 -5.71 15.70 3.21
C ARG A 419 -6.03 14.36 3.88
N ALA A 420 -5.50 13.25 3.35
CA ALA A 420 -5.69 11.91 3.91
C ALA A 420 -5.13 11.78 5.34
N LEU A 421 -4.11 12.57 5.69
CA LEU A 421 -3.47 12.58 7.00
C LEU A 421 -4.01 13.68 7.93
N GLY A 422 -5.01 14.48 7.51
CA GLY A 422 -5.50 15.62 8.29
C GLY A 422 -4.52 16.80 8.37
N VAL A 423 -3.60 16.91 7.41
CA VAL A 423 -2.60 18.00 7.29
C VAL A 423 -2.97 18.89 6.11
N ARG A 424 -3.27 20.17 6.37
CA ARG A 424 -3.52 21.16 5.31
C ARG A 424 -2.23 21.38 4.54
N THR A 425 -2.24 21.10 3.24
CA THR A 425 -1.06 21.31 2.40
C THR A 425 -1.28 22.47 1.45
N GLU A 426 -0.33 23.40 1.46
CA GLU A 426 -0.31 24.53 0.57
C GLU A 426 0.81 24.39 -0.44
N LEU A 427 0.45 24.38 -1.72
CA LEU A 427 1.43 24.32 -2.82
C LEU A 427 1.73 25.73 -3.29
N ILE A 428 3.00 26.10 -3.30
CA ILE A 428 3.51 27.36 -3.83
C ILE A 428 4.44 27.02 -5.00
N ASP A 429 3.90 27.08 -6.22
CA ASP A 429 4.64 26.80 -7.45
C ASP A 429 5.11 28.12 -8.08
N LEU A 430 6.43 28.34 -8.04
CA LEU A 430 7.08 29.53 -8.56
C LEU A 430 7.64 29.28 -9.98
N PRO A 431 7.63 30.28 -10.88
CA PRO A 431 8.20 30.13 -12.22
C PRO A 431 9.68 29.73 -12.21
N GLU A 432 10.15 29.08 -13.28
CA GLU A 432 11.58 28.74 -13.43
C GLU A 432 12.47 29.99 -13.34
N GLN A 433 11.99 31.16 -13.78
CA GLN A 433 12.76 32.42 -13.79
C GLN A 433 12.84 33.11 -12.42
N THR A 434 12.23 32.54 -11.37
CA THR A 434 12.28 33.11 -10.02
C THR A 434 13.71 33.31 -9.55
N THR A 435 14.04 34.52 -9.10
CA THR A 435 15.36 34.86 -8.56
C THR A 435 15.53 34.39 -7.12
N THR A 436 16.77 34.33 -6.65
CA THR A 436 17.09 34.06 -5.23
C THR A 436 16.33 34.99 -4.28
N GLU A 437 16.30 36.29 -4.56
CA GLU A 437 15.64 37.31 -3.73
C GLU A 437 14.12 37.11 -3.68
N GLN A 438 13.52 36.76 -4.82
CA GLN A 438 12.09 36.45 -4.90
C GLN A 438 11.77 35.20 -4.09
N LEU A 439 12.53 34.12 -4.24
CA LEU A 439 12.35 32.89 -3.46
C LEU A 439 12.52 33.12 -1.95
N LEU A 440 13.53 33.90 -1.54
CA LEU A 440 13.72 34.28 -0.13
C LEU A 440 12.54 35.10 0.40
N SER A 441 11.96 35.98 -0.42
CA SER A 441 10.76 36.74 -0.05
C SER A 441 9.56 35.82 0.17
N GLU A 442 9.33 34.90 -0.74
CA GLU A 442 8.25 33.91 -0.64
C GLU A 442 8.42 32.99 0.56
N LEU A 443 9.63 32.46 0.79
CA LEU A 443 9.91 31.63 1.96
C LEU A 443 9.59 32.37 3.28
N ARG A 444 9.96 33.66 3.39
CA ARG A 444 9.60 34.48 4.56
C ARG A 444 8.10 34.65 4.73
N ALA A 445 7.34 34.81 3.65
CA ALA A 445 5.89 34.94 3.69
C ALA A 445 5.22 33.61 4.10
N VAL A 446 5.65 32.50 3.52
CA VAL A 446 5.14 31.15 3.81
C VAL A 446 5.42 30.77 5.26
N CYS A 447 6.65 30.99 5.77
CA CYS A 447 7.02 30.64 7.14
C CYS A 447 6.17 31.32 8.22
N ARG A 448 5.45 32.41 7.92
CA ARG A 448 4.58 33.12 8.88
C ARG A 448 3.21 32.47 9.07
N ARG A 449 2.81 31.55 8.20
CA ARG A 449 1.41 31.05 8.12
C ARG A 449 1.28 29.54 8.01
N VAL A 450 2.40 28.83 8.06
CA VAL A 450 2.47 27.35 8.02
C VAL A 450 3.20 26.83 9.26
N ASP A 451 3.01 25.55 9.57
CA ASP A 451 3.65 24.84 10.67
C ASP A 451 4.92 24.08 10.24
N GLY A 452 5.11 23.89 8.93
CA GLY A 452 6.32 23.30 8.34
C GLY A 452 6.48 23.71 6.89
N VAL A 453 7.72 23.68 6.40
CA VAL A 453 8.10 24.04 5.03
C VAL A 453 8.89 22.90 4.41
N GLN A 454 8.46 22.47 3.23
CA GLN A 454 9.23 21.63 2.33
C GLN A 454 9.61 22.47 1.11
N LEU A 455 10.90 22.63 0.84
CA LEU A 455 11.39 23.26 -0.38
C LEU A 455 11.82 22.17 -1.37
N SER A 456 11.08 21.99 -2.45
CA SER A 456 11.29 20.89 -3.40
C SER A 456 12.62 21.03 -4.18
N TRP A 457 13.24 19.89 -4.45
CA TRP A 457 14.57 19.79 -5.06
C TRP A 457 14.51 19.04 -6.40
N PRO A 458 15.47 19.28 -7.33
CA PRO A 458 16.51 20.32 -7.29
C PRO A 458 15.96 21.73 -7.62
N LEU A 459 16.63 22.76 -7.09
CA LEU A 459 16.39 24.15 -7.50
C LEU A 459 16.99 24.44 -8.90
N PRO A 460 16.45 25.43 -9.63
CA PRO A 460 17.10 25.97 -10.84
C PRO A 460 18.54 26.46 -10.59
N ALA A 461 19.38 26.34 -11.61
CA ALA A 461 20.83 26.55 -11.47
C ALA A 461 21.24 28.00 -11.14
N HIS A 462 20.41 28.99 -11.43
CA HIS A 462 20.67 30.40 -11.11
C HIS A 462 20.30 30.79 -9.68
N ILE A 463 19.68 29.88 -8.91
CA ILE A 463 19.33 30.13 -7.52
C ILE A 463 20.52 29.77 -6.63
N ASP A 464 20.85 30.68 -5.71
CA ASP A 464 21.81 30.42 -4.64
C ASP A 464 21.19 29.47 -3.61
N ALA A 465 21.38 28.18 -3.86
CA ALA A 465 20.77 27.11 -3.09
C ALA A 465 21.21 27.17 -1.61
N LEU A 466 22.48 27.45 -1.35
CA LEU A 466 23.05 27.56 0.00
C LEU A 466 22.35 28.64 0.82
N ARG A 467 22.20 29.84 0.25
CA ARG A 467 21.54 30.97 0.91
C ARG A 467 20.06 30.71 1.16
N VAL A 468 19.40 30.03 0.21
CA VAL A 468 17.98 29.69 0.30
C VAL A 468 17.74 28.62 1.37
N TYR A 469 18.45 27.50 1.35
CA TYR A 469 18.29 26.43 2.34
C TYR A 469 18.62 26.89 3.75
N SER A 470 19.65 27.72 3.89
CA SER A 470 20.03 28.30 5.18
C SER A 470 19.04 29.35 5.71
N SER A 471 18.08 29.80 4.89
CA SER A 471 17.07 30.78 5.31
C SER A 471 15.86 30.14 6.00
N ILE A 472 15.66 28.82 5.85
CA ILE A 472 14.51 28.12 6.43
C ILE A 472 14.71 28.00 7.97
N PRO A 473 13.73 28.45 8.79
CA PRO A 473 13.83 28.34 10.24
C PRO A 473 13.88 26.87 10.70
N ARG A 474 14.79 26.53 11.62
CA ARG A 474 14.95 25.16 12.14
C ARG A 474 13.63 24.51 12.59
N PRO A 475 12.73 25.19 13.33
CA PRO A 475 11.46 24.59 13.77
C PRO A 475 10.48 24.27 12.64
N LEU A 476 10.67 24.88 11.46
CA LEU A 476 9.80 24.71 10.29
C LEU A 476 10.43 23.81 9.22
N ASP A 477 11.70 23.42 9.36
CA ASP A 477 12.42 22.62 8.37
C ASP A 477 12.08 21.12 8.51
N VAL A 478 11.03 20.68 7.82
CA VAL A 478 10.56 19.29 7.90
C VAL A 478 11.26 18.35 6.92
N ASP A 479 12.00 18.91 5.95
CA ASP A 479 12.71 18.15 4.91
C ASP A 479 14.21 18.00 5.21
N GLY A 480 14.70 18.76 6.20
CA GLY A 480 16.13 18.87 6.53
C GLY A 480 16.89 19.66 5.47
N ALA A 481 16.24 20.65 4.85
CA ALA A 481 16.83 21.50 3.84
C ALA A 481 18.08 22.21 4.37
N ARG A 482 17.99 22.70 5.61
CA ARG A 482 19.07 23.40 6.28
C ARG A 482 20.28 22.50 6.52
N TYR A 483 20.10 21.19 6.68
CA TYR A 483 21.23 20.26 6.80
C TYR A 483 22.13 20.30 5.56
N VAL A 484 21.53 20.41 4.36
CA VAL A 484 22.28 20.54 3.11
C VAL A 484 23.08 21.85 3.09
N GLY A 485 22.45 22.96 3.49
CA GLY A 485 23.11 24.25 3.59
C GLY A 485 24.23 24.29 4.65
N ASP A 486 23.95 23.82 5.86
CA ASP A 486 24.90 23.74 6.97
C ASP A 486 26.08 22.79 6.59
N GLY A 487 25.82 21.70 5.85
CA GLY A 487 26.83 20.74 5.38
C GLY A 487 27.81 21.28 4.34
N GLU A 488 27.35 22.10 3.39
CA GLU A 488 28.23 22.81 2.45
C GLU A 488 29.02 23.94 3.14
N LEU A 489 28.40 24.66 4.09
CA LEU A 489 29.08 25.71 4.88
C LEU A 489 30.15 25.14 5.81
N SER A 490 29.91 23.98 6.42
CA SER A 490 30.87 23.29 7.29
C SER A 490 32.00 22.60 6.50
N GLY A 491 31.75 22.18 5.26
CA GLY A 491 32.81 21.78 4.32
C GLY A 491 33.65 22.95 3.76
N GLY A 492 33.09 24.16 3.74
CA GLY A 492 33.72 25.37 3.18
C GLY A 492 34.64 26.14 4.13
N LEU A 493 34.57 25.91 5.44
CA LEU A 493 35.45 26.56 6.43
C LEU A 493 36.87 25.96 6.50
N ALA A 494 37.21 24.99 5.65
CA ALA A 494 38.57 24.45 5.48
C ALA A 494 39.31 25.02 4.25
N SER A 495 38.89 26.18 3.73
CA SER A 495 39.46 26.77 2.50
C SER A 495 40.21 28.10 2.70
N SER A 496 40.83 28.31 3.85
CA SER A 496 41.88 29.33 3.99
C SER A 496 43.11 28.78 4.73
N GLY A 497 44.10 28.34 3.95
CA GLY A 497 45.48 28.17 4.40
C GLY A 497 45.99 26.73 4.41
N ALA A 498 46.91 26.44 3.48
CA ALA A 498 47.80 25.28 3.39
C ALA A 498 47.15 23.89 3.23
N ALA A 499 47.34 23.30 2.05
CA ALA A 499 46.84 22.00 1.65
C ALA A 499 47.38 20.86 2.53
N ALA A 500 46.46 20.16 3.21
CA ALA A 500 46.63 18.76 3.62
C ALA A 500 45.80 17.88 2.68
N SER A 501 46.29 16.69 2.36
CA SER A 501 45.65 15.83 1.36
C SER A 501 44.30 15.30 1.88
N PRO A 502 43.32 14.97 1.00
CA PRO A 502 42.02 14.41 1.39
C PRO A 502 42.10 13.14 2.28
N ARG A 503 43.27 12.49 2.33
CA ARG A 503 43.55 11.30 3.12
C ARG A 503 43.83 11.59 4.60
N GLU A 504 44.29 12.81 4.93
CA GLU A 504 44.64 13.21 6.30
C GLU A 504 43.42 13.72 7.08
N VAL A 505 42.46 14.35 6.40
CA VAL A 505 41.18 14.82 6.98
C VAL A 505 40.29 13.65 7.46
N LEU A 506 40.37 12.50 6.79
CA LEU A 506 39.58 11.30 7.10
C LEU A 506 40.11 10.48 8.29
N LEU A 507 41.32 10.77 8.78
CA LEU A 507 41.99 10.00 9.85
C LEU A 507 42.19 10.79 11.15
N ALA A 508 41.82 12.07 11.19
CA ALA A 508 41.89 12.85 12.42
C ALA A 508 40.79 12.39 13.40
N PRO A 509 41.10 12.20 14.71
CA PRO A 509 40.07 11.98 15.71
C PRO A 509 39.11 13.19 15.72
N PRO A 510 37.80 12.99 15.91
CA PRO A 510 36.87 14.11 15.95
C PRO A 510 37.32 15.08 17.06
N PRO A 511 37.36 16.40 16.79
CA PRO A 511 37.57 17.36 17.87
C PRO A 511 36.47 17.12 18.91
N ALA A 512 36.83 17.21 20.19
CA ALA A 512 35.87 17.09 21.28
C ALA A 512 34.71 18.07 21.03
N THR A 513 33.51 17.54 20.87
CA THR A 513 32.31 18.33 20.61
C THR A 513 32.11 19.29 21.79
N PRO A 514 32.11 20.61 21.60
CA PRO A 514 31.74 21.51 22.69
C PRO A 514 30.30 21.19 23.08
N THR A 515 30.06 21.11 24.40
CA THR A 515 28.72 20.91 24.94
C THR A 515 27.86 22.12 24.55
N PRO A 516 26.73 21.94 23.85
CA PRO A 516 25.93 23.07 23.38
C PRO A 516 25.39 23.85 24.58
N THR A 517 25.68 25.15 24.61
CA THR A 517 25.36 26.10 25.68
C THR A 517 24.03 26.81 25.46
N ALA A 518 23.39 26.65 24.30
CA ALA A 518 22.06 27.20 24.03
C ALA A 518 21.14 26.26 23.21
N PRO A 519 19.80 26.34 23.38
CA PRO A 519 18.84 25.51 22.66
C PRO A 519 18.91 25.61 21.12
N TRP A 520 19.51 26.67 20.59
CA TRP A 520 19.66 26.91 19.14
C TRP A 520 20.97 26.37 18.54
N GLU A 521 21.89 25.85 19.36
CA GLU A 521 23.09 25.10 18.93
C GLU A 521 22.80 23.63 18.61
N GLN A 522 21.52 23.23 18.59
CA GLN A 522 21.11 21.91 18.13
C GLN A 522 21.51 21.73 16.66
N ALA A 523 22.26 20.66 16.38
CA ALA A 523 22.62 20.25 15.04
C ALA A 523 21.37 20.20 14.14
N ALA A 524 21.51 20.60 12.87
CA ALA A 524 20.42 20.49 11.90
C ALA A 524 19.86 19.05 11.89
N PRO A 525 18.54 18.85 11.88
CA PRO A 525 17.98 17.52 11.76
C PRO A 525 18.49 16.89 10.45
N PRO A 526 18.87 15.59 10.47
CA PRO A 526 19.30 14.93 9.24
C PRO A 526 18.17 15.00 8.20
N PRO A 527 18.50 15.01 6.89
CA PRO A 527 17.48 15.05 5.86
C PRO A 527 16.53 13.86 5.99
N VAL A 528 15.28 14.04 5.56
CA VAL A 528 14.23 13.06 5.78
C VAL A 528 14.59 11.69 5.21
N THR A 529 15.29 11.62 4.06
CA THR A 529 15.64 10.35 3.42
C THR A 529 16.67 9.53 4.23
N PRO A 530 17.85 10.05 4.60
CA PRO A 530 18.73 9.38 5.56
C PRO A 530 18.04 9.04 6.89
N ALA A 531 17.22 9.94 7.44
CA ALA A 531 16.49 9.69 8.68
C ALA A 531 15.52 8.50 8.55
N SER A 532 14.83 8.41 7.41
CA SER A 532 13.90 7.31 7.07
C SER A 532 14.65 5.99 6.93
N VAL A 533 15.81 5.97 6.29
CA VAL A 533 16.65 4.76 6.19
C VAL A 533 17.11 4.30 7.56
N LEU A 534 17.59 5.21 8.43
CA LEU A 534 18.00 4.85 9.78
C LEU A 534 16.82 4.35 10.62
N ARG A 535 15.62 4.90 10.41
CA ARG A 535 14.39 4.43 11.07
C ARG A 535 14.01 3.02 10.59
N LEU A 536 14.11 2.76 9.29
CA LEU A 536 13.86 1.44 8.70
C LEU A 536 14.82 0.38 9.25
N LEU A 537 16.12 0.69 9.28
CA LEU A 537 17.15 -0.21 9.84
C LEU A 537 16.90 -0.51 11.32
N ARG A 538 16.52 0.51 12.10
CA ARG A 538 16.15 0.34 13.53
C ARG A 538 14.90 -0.52 13.70
N ALA A 539 13.88 -0.33 12.87
CA ALA A 539 12.64 -1.11 12.92
C ALA A 539 12.90 -2.60 12.66
N HIS A 540 13.89 -2.91 11.82
CA HIS A 540 14.31 -4.29 11.52
C HIS A 540 15.49 -4.79 12.35
N GLY A 541 15.82 -4.11 13.45
CA GLY A 541 16.86 -4.56 14.39
C GLY A 541 18.29 -4.59 13.82
N VAL A 542 18.54 -3.90 12.70
CA VAL A 542 19.88 -3.87 12.08
C VAL A 542 20.81 -3.00 12.92
N GLN A 543 21.82 -3.62 13.53
CA GLN A 543 22.81 -2.90 14.33
C GLN A 543 23.88 -2.25 13.45
N LEU A 544 24.10 -0.95 13.65
CA LEU A 544 25.07 -0.14 12.89
C LEU A 544 26.33 0.20 13.70
N GLY A 545 26.40 -0.18 14.98
CA GLY A 545 27.55 0.12 15.85
C GLY A 545 28.84 -0.49 15.31
N GLY A 546 29.86 0.34 15.10
CA GLY A 546 31.15 -0.09 14.54
C GLY A 546 31.15 -0.43 13.04
N ALA A 547 30.00 -0.33 12.37
CA ALA A 547 29.88 -0.60 10.94
C ALA A 547 30.21 0.66 10.11
N ARG A 548 30.94 0.48 9.02
CA ARG A 548 31.14 1.51 7.98
C ARG A 548 30.08 1.32 6.90
N VAL A 549 28.95 2.01 7.04
CA VAL A 549 27.80 1.84 6.15
C VAL A 549 27.71 3.03 5.19
N LEU A 550 27.62 2.74 3.89
CA LEU A 550 27.23 3.70 2.86
C LEU A 550 25.80 3.38 2.46
N VAL A 551 24.90 4.35 2.63
CA VAL A 551 23.55 4.28 2.08
C VAL A 551 23.59 4.90 0.70
N ILE A 552 23.13 4.18 -0.31
CA ILE A 552 22.99 4.69 -1.68
C ILE A 552 21.51 4.71 -2.00
N GLY A 553 20.97 5.89 -2.31
CA GLY A 553 19.58 6.03 -2.71
C GLY A 553 19.45 6.38 -4.18
N ARG A 554 18.20 6.41 -4.67
CA ARG A 554 17.90 6.94 -6.01
C ARG A 554 17.79 8.47 -6.03
N SER A 555 17.74 9.10 -4.86
CA SER A 555 17.69 10.55 -4.69
C SER A 555 19.10 11.11 -4.69
N ARG A 556 19.31 12.31 -5.25
CA ARG A 556 20.58 13.03 -5.10
C ARG A 556 20.95 13.36 -3.64
N LEU A 557 19.99 13.22 -2.70
CA LEU A 557 20.18 13.42 -1.27
C LEU A 557 20.87 12.24 -0.55
N VAL A 558 20.96 11.07 -1.18
CA VAL A 558 21.50 9.82 -0.60
C VAL A 558 22.47 9.20 -1.58
#